data_AF-A0A5D0QQG4-F1
#
_entry.id   AF-A0A5D0QQG4-F1
#
_cell.length_a   1.000
_cell.length_b   1.000
_cell.length_c   1.000
_cell.angle_alpha   90.00
_cell.angle_beta   90.00
_cell.angle_gamma   90.00
#
_symmetry.space_group_name_H-M   'P 1'
#
loop_
_entity.id
_entity.type
_entity.pdbx_description
1 polymer ?
#
loop_
_entity_poly.entity_id
_entity_poly.type
_entity_poly.pdbx_seq_one_letter_code
_entity_poly.pdbx_strand_id
1 'polypeptide(L)'
;MRLDLHVTPEQLAGEIGRAAAKGLYLACEHVLTTASPRVPYQSGDLERSGDPTSRPGSIAVDNGKLEGMIGYDTPYAVAQHEELDWDHPLRGEPKWLELTLYEEMATVRRIVATQIRRALRS
;
A
#
# COMPACT_ATOMS: atom_id res chain seq x y z
N MET A 1 -36.24 -21.08 27.02
CA MET A 1 -34.82 -20.80 26.70
C MET A 1 -34.80 -19.83 25.53
N ARG A 2 -34.27 -18.61 25.70
CA ARG A 2 -34.17 -17.59 24.64
C ARG A 2 -32.69 -17.40 24.32
N LEU A 3 -32.31 -17.49 23.05
CA LEU A 3 -30.97 -17.18 22.57
C LEU A 3 -31.02 -15.78 21.95
N ASP A 4 -30.43 -14.79 22.63
CA ASP A 4 -30.31 -13.43 22.10
C ASP A 4 -28.94 -13.28 21.42
N LEU A 5 -28.92 -13.44 20.10
CA LEU A 5 -27.73 -13.19 19.31
C LEU A 5 -27.57 -11.66 19.11
N HIS A 6 -26.52 -11.07 19.68
CA HIS A 6 -26.26 -9.62 19.61
C HIS A 6 -25.40 -9.23 18.39
N VAL A 7 -25.07 -10.19 17.52
CA VAL A 7 -24.27 -9.97 16.32
C VAL A 7 -25.15 -10.12 15.09
N THR A 8 -25.25 -9.07 14.27
CA THR A 8 -25.93 -9.14 12.98
C THR A 8 -24.94 -9.32 11.83
N PRO A 9 -25.36 -9.92 10.69
CA PRO A 9 -24.51 -10.04 9.50
C PRO A 9 -23.93 -8.70 9.03
N GLU A 10 -24.68 -7.60 9.17
CA GLU A 10 -24.27 -6.26 8.75
C GLU A 10 -23.16 -5.71 9.65
N GLN A 11 -23.24 -5.95 10.96
CA GLN A 11 -22.19 -5.57 11.90
C GLN A 11 -20.89 -6.32 11.60
N LEU A 12 -20.99 -7.64 11.40
CA LEU A 12 -19.86 -8.49 11.04
C LEU A 12 -19.21 -8.07 9.71
N ALA A 13 -20.03 -7.83 8.68
CA ALA A 13 -19.54 -7.36 7.38
C ALA A 13 -18.83 -6.01 7.51
N GLY A 14 -19.38 -5.08 8.31
CA GLY A 14 -18.77 -3.79 8.58
C GLY A 14 -17.42 -3.91 9.31
N GLU A 15 -17.30 -4.82 10.27
CA GLU A 15 -16.04 -5.09 10.98
C GLU A 15 -14.96 -5.66 10.06
N ILE A 16 -15.33 -6.65 9.24
CA ILE A 16 -14.43 -7.25 8.24
C ILE A 16 -14.00 -6.19 7.22
N GLY A 17 -14.90 -5.35 6.74
CA GLY A 17 -14.60 -4.27 5.79
C GLY A 17 -13.60 -3.27 6.35
N ARG A 18 -13.79 -2.80 7.59
CA ARG A 18 -12.82 -1.92 8.27
C ARG A 18 -11.46 -2.58 8.46
N ALA A 19 -11.45 -3.87 8.82
CA ALA A 19 -10.21 -4.62 8.97
C ALA A 19 -9.48 -4.82 7.64
N ALA A 20 -10.22 -5.08 6.55
CA ALA A 20 -9.67 -5.18 5.20
C ALA A 20 -9.08 -3.85 4.73
N ALA A 21 -9.79 -2.73 4.90
CA ALA A 21 -9.29 -1.40 4.59
C ALA A 21 -8.00 -1.05 5.36
N LYS A 22 -7.96 -1.34 6.67
CA LYS A 22 -6.74 -1.19 7.47
C LYS A 22 -5.61 -2.08 6.95
N GLY A 23 -5.93 -3.31 6.56
CA GLY A 23 -4.98 -4.24 5.95
C GLY A 23 -4.40 -3.70 4.64
N LEU A 24 -5.24 -3.12 3.78
CA LEU A 24 -4.82 -2.51 2.51
C LEU A 24 -3.88 -1.33 2.75
N TYR A 25 -4.21 -0.45 3.69
CA TYR A 25 -3.35 0.68 4.05
C TYR A 25 -1.95 0.20 4.47
N LEU A 26 -1.88 -0.76 5.39
CA LEU A 26 -0.60 -1.31 5.87
C LEU A 26 0.16 -2.05 4.76
N ALA A 27 -0.55 -2.69 3.83
CA ALA A 27 0.08 -3.33 2.69
C ALA A 27 0.65 -2.30 1.70
N CYS A 28 -0.05 -1.18 1.47
CA CYS A 28 0.44 -0.06 0.68
C CYS A 28 1.70 0.57 1.30
N GLU A 29 1.67 0.79 2.61
CA GLU A 29 2.82 1.28 3.39
C GLU A 29 4.03 0.34 3.27
N HIS A 30 3.81 -0.97 3.36
CA HIS A 30 4.84 -1.98 3.15
C HIS A 30 5.47 -1.87 1.77
N VAL A 31 4.66 -1.73 0.71
CA VAL A 31 5.16 -1.61 -0.67
C VAL A 31 5.99 -0.35 -0.83
N LEU A 32 5.51 0.82 -0.39
CA LEU A 32 6.25 2.08 -0.50
C LEU A 32 7.57 2.05 0.28
N THR A 33 7.55 1.47 1.48
CA THR A 33 8.76 1.32 2.31
C THR A 33 9.77 0.39 1.64
N THR A 34 9.31 -0.72 1.07
CA THR A 34 10.17 -1.69 0.37
C THR A 34 10.69 -1.14 -0.95
N ALA A 35 9.92 -0.29 -1.62
CA ALA A 35 10.27 0.34 -2.89
C ALA A 35 11.26 1.49 -2.72
N SER A 36 11.26 2.18 -1.58
CA SER A 36 12.13 3.32 -1.26
C SER A 36 13.60 3.16 -1.70
N PRO A 37 14.33 2.07 -1.37
CA PRO A 37 15.72 1.90 -1.81
C PRO A 37 15.93 1.76 -3.32
N ARG A 38 14.86 1.47 -4.08
CA ARG A 38 14.87 1.32 -5.55
C ARG A 38 14.44 2.59 -6.28
N VAL A 39 14.04 3.62 -5.54
CA VAL A 39 13.62 4.89 -6.13
C VAL A 39 14.84 5.60 -6.76
N PRO A 40 14.72 6.07 -8.01
CA PRO A 40 15.71 6.94 -8.65
C PRO A 40 16.14 8.09 -7.74
N TYR A 41 17.44 8.15 -7.44
CA TYR A 41 18.00 9.10 -6.49
C TYR A 41 18.86 10.15 -7.19
N GLN A 42 18.55 11.42 -6.90
CA GLN A 42 19.41 12.57 -7.22
C GLN A 42 19.59 13.48 -5.99
N SER A 43 18.48 13.95 -5.42
CA SER A 43 18.40 14.82 -4.23
C SER A 43 17.50 14.27 -3.12
N GLY A 44 16.87 13.11 -3.38
CA GLY A 44 15.87 12.49 -2.51
C GLY A 44 14.45 13.08 -2.60
N ASP A 45 14.18 14.05 -3.47
CA ASP A 45 12.84 14.64 -3.62
C ASP A 45 11.79 13.61 -4.06
N LEU A 46 12.13 12.74 -5.03
CA LEU A 46 11.27 11.63 -5.45
C LEU A 46 11.11 10.58 -4.35
N GLU A 47 12.17 10.22 -3.63
CA GLU A 47 12.07 9.26 -2.53
C GLU A 47 11.12 9.76 -1.45
N ARG A 48 11.26 11.03 -1.03
CA ARG A 48 10.39 11.68 -0.05
C ARG A 48 8.94 11.81 -0.53
N SER A 49 8.70 11.91 -1.84
CA SER A 49 7.32 12.04 -2.33
C SER A 49 6.48 10.78 -2.18
N GLY A 50 7.12 9.62 -2.15
CA GLY A 50 6.47 8.33 -1.92
C GLY A 50 6.63 7.80 -0.49
N ASP A 51 7.18 8.57 0.43
CA ASP A 51 7.26 8.18 1.84
C ASP A 51 5.94 8.53 2.55
N PRO A 52 5.20 7.54 3.09
CA PRO A 52 3.92 7.78 3.74
C PRO A 52 4.01 8.63 5.00
N THR A 53 5.19 8.73 5.63
CA THR A 53 5.38 9.56 6.83
C THR A 53 5.54 11.04 6.49
N SER A 54 6.29 11.37 5.44
CA SER A 54 6.49 12.75 5.00
C SER A 54 5.44 13.24 4.00
N ARG A 55 4.81 12.33 3.25
CA ARG A 55 3.68 12.59 2.35
C ARG A 55 2.53 11.63 2.62
N PRO A 56 1.59 12.00 3.51
CA PRO A 56 0.40 11.20 3.79
C PRO A 56 -0.47 10.90 2.56
N GLY A 57 -0.39 11.74 1.50
CA GLY A 57 -1.11 11.54 0.24
C GLY A 57 -0.49 10.49 -0.70
N SER A 58 0.65 9.89 -0.35
CA SER A 58 1.27 8.81 -1.12
C SER A 58 0.50 7.50 -1.04
N ILE A 59 -0.44 7.36 -0.08
CA ILE A 59 -1.35 6.23 0.06
C ILE A 59 -2.79 6.73 0.07
N ALA A 60 -3.66 6.14 -0.74
CA ALA A 60 -5.11 6.31 -0.65
C ALA A 60 -5.81 4.94 -0.60
N VAL A 61 -6.81 4.80 0.27
CA VAL A 61 -7.62 3.58 0.36
C VAL A 61 -9.09 3.94 0.19
N ASP A 62 -9.76 3.32 -0.78
CA ASP A 62 -11.21 3.38 -0.94
C ASP A 62 -11.84 2.27 -0.09
N ASN A 63 -12.45 2.65 1.03
CA ASN A 63 -13.07 1.71 1.96
C ASN A 63 -14.31 1.01 1.40
N GLY A 64 -14.98 1.62 0.40
CA GLY A 64 -16.17 1.05 -0.23
C GLY A 64 -15.83 0.00 -1.27
N LYS A 65 -14.75 0.22 -2.04
CA LYS A 65 -14.27 -0.71 -3.07
C LYS A 65 -13.19 -1.68 -2.58
N LEU A 66 -12.58 -1.41 -1.43
CA LEU A 66 -11.39 -2.12 -0.94
C LEU A 66 -10.25 -2.08 -1.96
N GLU A 67 -9.98 -0.88 -2.46
CA GLU A 67 -8.88 -0.59 -3.39
C GLU A 67 -7.84 0.29 -2.70
N GLY A 68 -6.56 -0.09 -2.82
CA GLY A 68 -5.42 0.70 -2.35
C GLY A 68 -4.67 1.30 -3.53
N MET A 69 -4.29 2.56 -3.40
CA MET A 69 -3.50 3.32 -4.38
C MET A 69 -2.24 3.84 -3.70
N ILE A 70 -1.12 3.73 -4.41
CA ILE A 70 0.18 4.24 -4.00
C ILE A 70 0.80 5.06 -5.13
N GLY A 71 1.57 6.10 -4.80
CA GLY A 71 2.15 6.96 -5.82
C GLY A 71 3.20 7.94 -5.32
N TYR A 72 3.77 8.66 -6.28
CA TYR A 72 4.82 9.66 -6.12
C TYR A 72 4.36 10.96 -6.76
N ASP A 73 4.61 12.11 -6.13
CA ASP A 73 3.98 13.40 -6.49
C ASP A 73 4.91 14.41 -7.16
N THR A 74 6.04 13.98 -7.72
CA THR A 74 6.94 14.87 -8.47
C THR A 74 6.57 14.93 -9.95
N PRO A 75 6.79 16.06 -10.64
CA PRO A 75 6.48 16.19 -12.07
C PRO A 75 7.22 15.19 -12.98
N TYR A 76 8.34 14.65 -12.49
CA TYR A 76 9.20 13.71 -13.21
C TYR A 76 9.04 12.26 -12.75
N ALA A 77 8.15 11.95 -11.79
CA ALA A 77 7.96 10.60 -11.28
C ALA A 77 7.59 9.60 -12.39
N VAL A 78 6.66 9.98 -13.27
CA VAL A 78 6.23 9.13 -14.40
C VAL A 78 7.37 8.87 -15.37
N ALA A 79 8.11 9.91 -15.76
CA ALA A 79 9.23 9.75 -16.68
C ALA A 79 10.33 8.84 -16.08
N GLN A 80 10.69 9.06 -14.81
CA GLN A 80 11.64 8.18 -14.11
C GLN A 80 11.16 6.72 -14.05
N HIS A 81 9.85 6.48 -14.06
CA HIS A 81 9.25 5.15 -13.94
C HIS A 81 9.13 4.42 -15.28
N GLU A 82 8.80 5.15 -16.34
CA GLU A 82 8.46 4.59 -17.66
C GLU A 82 9.65 4.58 -18.64
N GLU A 83 10.62 5.49 -18.49
CA GLU A 83 11.75 5.62 -19.40
C GLU A 83 12.81 4.55 -19.09
N LEU A 84 12.68 3.38 -19.73
CA LEU A 84 13.53 2.21 -19.46
C LEU A 84 15.00 2.38 -19.87
N ASP A 85 15.28 3.34 -20.76
CA ASP A 85 16.62 3.62 -21.28
C ASP A 85 17.40 4.66 -20.45
N TRP A 86 16.79 5.22 -19.39
CA TRP A 86 17.45 6.20 -18.53
C TRP A 86 18.46 5.52 -17.60
N ASP A 87 19.66 6.07 -17.53
CA ASP A 87 20.66 5.68 -16.54
C ASP A 87 20.38 6.35 -15.21
N HIS A 88 20.41 5.57 -14.12
CA HIS A 88 20.25 6.04 -12.74
C HIS A 88 21.61 5.98 -12.03
N PRO A 89 22.54 6.92 -12.30
CA PRO A 89 23.97 6.76 -12.01
C PRO A 89 24.32 6.68 -10.52
N LEU A 90 23.42 7.13 -9.64
CA LEU A 90 23.60 7.05 -8.19
C LEU A 90 22.92 5.80 -7.61
N ARG A 91 21.62 5.68 -7.86
CA ARG A 91 20.75 4.59 -7.39
C ARG A 91 19.39 4.68 -8.04
N GLY A 92 18.76 3.52 -8.20
CA GLY A 92 17.38 3.36 -8.58
C GLY A 92 17.24 2.55 -9.86
N GLU A 93 16.01 2.30 -10.26
CA GLU A 93 15.67 1.58 -11.48
C GLU A 93 14.32 2.07 -12.01
N PRO A 94 14.05 1.96 -13.33
CA PRO A 94 12.71 2.15 -13.84
C PRO A 94 11.77 1.07 -13.28
N LYS A 95 10.45 1.28 -13.35
CA LYS A 95 9.44 0.32 -12.87
C LYS A 95 9.60 -0.12 -11.41
N TRP A 96 10.36 0.61 -10.59
CA TRP A 96 10.65 0.25 -9.19
C TRP A 96 9.40 -0.08 -8.36
N LEU A 97 8.32 0.67 -8.55
CA LEU A 97 7.06 0.48 -7.81
C LEU A 97 6.31 -0.78 -8.26
N GLU A 98 6.27 -1.04 -9.56
CA GLU A 98 5.62 -2.21 -10.17
C GLU A 98 6.37 -3.49 -9.81
N LEU A 99 7.70 -3.48 -9.95
CA LEU A 99 8.58 -4.59 -9.57
C LEU A 99 8.46 -4.91 -8.08
N THR A 100 8.53 -3.89 -7.22
CA THR A 100 8.36 -4.10 -5.77
C THR A 100 6.99 -4.70 -5.45
N LEU A 101 5.92 -4.20 -6.07
CA LEU A 101 4.58 -4.73 -5.85
C LEU A 101 4.47 -6.20 -6.28
N TYR A 102 5.06 -6.57 -7.42
CA TYR A 102 5.07 -7.95 -7.89
C TYR A 102 5.85 -8.88 -6.96
N GLU A 103 7.04 -8.48 -6.53
CA GLU A 103 7.87 -9.26 -5.62
C GLU A 103 7.22 -9.41 -4.23
N GLU A 104 6.58 -8.35 -3.73
CA GLU A 104 5.97 -8.33 -2.40
C GLU A 104 4.50 -8.78 -2.34
N MET A 105 3.94 -9.25 -3.46
CA MET A 105 2.53 -9.64 -3.56
C MET A 105 2.11 -10.66 -2.50
N ALA A 106 2.99 -11.60 -2.16
CA ALA A 106 2.75 -12.58 -1.10
C ALA A 106 2.67 -11.92 0.29
N THR A 107 3.56 -10.96 0.58
CA THR A 107 3.55 -10.20 1.84
C THR A 107 2.33 -9.29 1.93
N VAL A 108 1.98 -8.58 0.86
CA VAL A 108 0.77 -7.75 0.74
C VAL A 108 -0.48 -8.56 1.12
N ARG A 109 -0.70 -9.72 0.48
CA ARG A 109 -1.83 -10.61 0.79
C ARG A 109 -1.84 -11.06 2.25
N ARG A 110 -0.66 -11.38 2.79
CA ARG A 110 -0.50 -11.80 4.19
C ARG A 110 -0.82 -10.69 5.17
N ILE A 111 -0.43 -9.44 4.90
CA ILE A 111 -0.74 -8.27 5.74
C ILE A 111 -2.26 -8.07 5.82
N VAL A 112 -2.93 -8.04 4.67
CA VAL A 112 -4.40 -7.89 4.59
C VAL A 112 -5.11 -9.02 5.34
N ALA A 113 -4.75 -10.27 5.03
CA ALA A 113 -5.34 -11.44 5.68
C ALA A 113 -5.13 -11.45 7.20
N THR A 114 -3.99 -10.92 7.67
CA THR A 114 -3.70 -10.82 9.11
C THR A 114 -4.66 -9.87 9.82
N GLN A 115 -4.99 -8.72 9.21
CA GLN A 115 -5.95 -7.78 9.81
C GLN A 115 -7.35 -8.38 9.85
N ILE A 116 -7.80 -9.02 8.75
CA ILE A 116 -9.10 -9.70 8.70
C ILE A 116 -9.18 -10.79 9.78
N ARG A 117 -8.16 -11.65 9.89
CA ARG A 117 -8.13 -12.71 10.92
C ARG A 117 -8.12 -12.15 12.35
N ARG A 118 -7.57 -10.96 12.58
CA ARG A 118 -7.61 -10.30 13.90
C ARG A 118 -9.04 -9.89 14.24
N ALA A 119 -9.78 -9.34 13.29
CA ALA A 119 -11.18 -8.95 13.48
C ALA A 119 -12.11 -10.15 13.69
N LEU A 120 -11.79 -11.33 13.15
CA LEU A 120 -12.58 -12.54 13.36
C LEU A 120 -12.31 -13.27 14.69
N ARG A 121 -11.30 -12.82 15.47
CA ARG A 121 -10.96 -13.42 16.77
C ARG A 121 -11.49 -12.62 17.95
N SER A 122 -11.99 -11.41 17.71
CA SER A 122 -12.69 -10.58 18.69
C SER A 122 -14.16 -10.96 18.75
#